data_AF-A0A6J7P0G4-F1
#
_entry.id   AF-A0A6J7P0G4-F1
#
_cell.length_a   1.000
_cell.length_b   1.000
_cell.length_c   1.000
_cell.angle_alpha   90.00
_cell.angle_beta   90.00
_cell.angle_gamma   90.00
#
_symmetry.space_group_name_H-M   'P 1'
#
loop_
_entity.id
_entity.type
_entity.pdbx_description
1 polymer ?
#
loop_
_entity_poly.entity_id
_entity_poly.type
_entity_poly.pdbx_seq_one_letter_code
_entity_poly.pdbx_strand_id
1 'polypeptide(L)'
;MPTGWLHGRISDPNISITTSGNVSELSVTANPIQVPIVYKRYQWNEMPAALQKLYIPTTGGYVGGNWSYSQQLLSDTDALDPLKRSMTSSPPPFENNAMDELVSWLPYVNDKATAMPSYWTFRSLSGKELSNANSCFTNPKQLNGMVTTNSTQYSAGPPEFDKTEGFLNYKVASPHFSSSGDVFKGSYDLAMRSDVARCIYGFSKAPVSAKVSVISADGTPQIATTIFSESAGWVYLKARNFEFSSPSVRVKLSQAPAKKITITCVKNMTIKTVTGTAPKCPAGYKKK
;
A
#
# COMPACT_ATOMS: atom_id res chain seq x y z
N MET A 1 -16.47 -12.63 10.91
CA MET A 1 -15.82 -11.32 10.68
C MET A 1 -14.77 -11.45 9.58
N PRO A 2 -14.72 -10.52 8.61
CA PRO A 2 -13.57 -10.38 7.72
C PRO A 2 -12.33 -10.05 8.55
N THR A 3 -11.19 -10.64 8.20
CA THR A 3 -9.94 -10.49 8.95
C THR A 3 -8.77 -10.19 8.03
N GLY A 4 -7.71 -9.59 8.58
CA GLY A 4 -6.46 -9.35 7.86
C GLY A 4 -6.38 -7.97 7.22
N TRP A 5 -5.81 -7.90 6.03
CA TRP A 5 -5.58 -6.66 5.28
C TRP A 5 -6.00 -6.85 3.83
N LEU A 6 -6.54 -5.79 3.22
CA LEU A 6 -6.99 -5.81 1.83
C LEU A 6 -6.05 -4.98 0.96
N HIS A 7 -5.99 -5.31 -0.32
CA HIS A 7 -5.46 -4.39 -1.32
C HIS A 7 -6.28 -4.42 -2.60
N GLY A 8 -6.12 -3.43 -3.47
CA GLY A 8 -6.88 -3.44 -4.71
C GLY A 8 -6.77 -2.22 -5.61
N ARG A 9 -7.69 -2.18 -6.55
CA ARG A 9 -7.88 -1.20 -7.62
C ARG A 9 -9.28 -0.61 -7.53
N ILE A 10 -9.45 0.31 -6.59
CA ILE A 10 -10.61 1.18 -6.41
C ILE A 10 -10.11 2.52 -5.85
N SER A 11 -10.87 3.61 -6.02
CA SER A 11 -10.56 4.88 -5.34
C SER A 11 -11.65 5.30 -4.39
N ASP A 12 -11.25 6.09 -3.40
CA ASP A 12 -12.15 6.66 -2.39
C ASP A 12 -12.98 5.60 -1.65
N PRO A 13 -12.36 4.52 -1.13
CA PRO A 13 -13.09 3.46 -0.45
C PRO A 13 -13.73 3.98 0.83
N ASN A 14 -15.03 3.72 0.99
CA ASN A 14 -15.76 3.84 2.24
C ASN A 14 -16.09 2.44 2.74
N ILE A 15 -15.56 2.08 3.91
CA ILE A 15 -15.63 0.73 4.46
C ILE A 15 -16.55 0.74 5.69
N SER A 16 -17.54 -0.14 5.70
CA SER A 16 -18.32 -0.45 6.90
C SER A 16 -18.41 -1.95 7.14
N ILE A 17 -18.41 -2.33 8.42
CA ILE A 17 -18.54 -3.73 8.83
C ILE A 17 -19.63 -3.79 9.88
N THR A 18 -20.66 -4.59 9.61
CA THR A 18 -21.70 -4.92 10.58
C THR A 18 -21.56 -6.39 10.94
N THR A 19 -21.96 -6.76 12.16
CA THR A 19 -21.95 -8.15 12.62
C THR A 19 -23.27 -8.43 13.31
N SER A 20 -23.93 -9.52 12.91
CA SER A 20 -25.18 -10.00 13.48
C SER A 20 -25.04 -11.51 13.74
N GLY A 21 -25.00 -11.87 15.02
CA GLY A 21 -24.67 -13.25 15.44
C GLY A 21 -23.31 -13.69 14.91
N ASN A 22 -23.29 -14.78 14.13
CA ASN A 22 -22.09 -15.35 13.53
C ASN A 22 -21.79 -14.84 12.12
N VAL A 23 -22.63 -13.95 11.58
CA VAL A 23 -22.47 -13.39 10.23
C VAL A 23 -21.89 -11.99 10.34
N SER A 24 -20.92 -11.70 9.49
CA SER A 24 -20.40 -10.35 9.32
C SER A 24 -20.54 -9.92 7.88
N GLU A 25 -21.05 -8.72 7.68
CA GLU A 25 -21.19 -8.10 6.37
C GLU A 25 -20.10 -7.03 6.23
N LEU A 26 -19.36 -7.09 5.14
CA LEU A 26 -18.40 -6.06 4.73
C LEU A 26 -19.02 -5.30 3.56
N SER A 27 -19.30 -4.03 3.76
CA SER A 27 -19.75 -3.14 2.69
C SER A 27 -18.62 -2.20 2.30
N VAL A 28 -18.33 -2.13 1.00
CA VAL A 28 -17.33 -1.25 0.40
C VAL A 28 -17.99 -0.47 -0.73
N THR A 29 -18.07 0.85 -0.57
CA THR A 29 -18.46 1.77 -1.65
C THR A 29 -17.21 2.48 -2.14
N ALA A 30 -16.96 2.47 -3.45
CA ALA A 30 -15.76 3.05 -4.05
C ALA A 30 -15.94 3.27 -5.54
N ASN A 31 -15.10 4.11 -6.14
CA ASN A 31 -15.09 4.37 -7.58
C ASN A 31 -14.16 3.40 -8.32
N PRO A 32 -14.44 3.06 -9.59
CA PRO A 32 -13.49 2.35 -10.44
C PRO A 32 -12.30 3.26 -10.77
N ILE A 33 -11.15 2.65 -11.07
CA ILE A 33 -9.92 3.38 -11.40
C ILE A 33 -9.30 2.84 -12.68
N GLN A 34 -8.67 3.71 -13.47
CA GLN A 34 -7.87 3.30 -14.63
C GLN A 34 -6.48 2.88 -14.20
N VAL A 35 -6.03 1.71 -14.65
CA VAL A 35 -4.69 1.18 -14.35
C VAL A 35 -3.92 1.01 -15.66
N PRO A 36 -2.72 1.61 -15.80
CA PRO A 36 -1.89 1.44 -16.97
C PRO A 36 -1.37 0.01 -17.04
N ILE A 37 -1.45 -0.57 -18.23
CA ILE A 37 -0.80 -1.83 -18.56
C ILE A 37 0.26 -1.60 -19.62
N VAL A 38 1.37 -2.32 -19.50
CA VAL A 38 2.48 -2.30 -20.46
C VAL A 38 2.57 -3.67 -21.11
N TYR A 39 2.70 -3.68 -22.43
CA TYR A 39 3.02 -4.87 -23.19
C TYR A 39 4.05 -4.53 -24.26
N LYS A 40 5.14 -5.30 -24.28
CA LYS A 40 6.16 -5.24 -25.31
C LYS A 40 6.72 -6.64 -25.49
N ARG A 41 7.11 -6.94 -26.73
CA ARG A 41 7.82 -8.16 -27.10
C ARG A 41 9.00 -7.82 -27.98
N TYR A 42 10.02 -8.66 -27.92
CA TYR A 42 11.16 -8.68 -28.82
C TYR A 42 11.35 -10.12 -29.33
N GLN A 43 11.90 -10.28 -30.53
CA GLN A 43 12.62 -11.52 -30.82
C GLN A 43 13.89 -11.53 -29.97
N TRP A 44 14.35 -12.71 -29.52
CA TRP A 44 15.48 -12.78 -28.60
C TRP A 44 16.73 -12.08 -29.15
N ASN A 45 17.07 -12.29 -30.42
CA ASN A 45 18.20 -11.65 -31.11
C ASN A 45 18.07 -10.13 -31.30
N GLU A 46 16.86 -9.58 -31.20
CA GLU A 46 16.58 -8.13 -31.31
C GLU A 46 16.46 -7.44 -29.94
N MET A 47 16.35 -8.23 -28.87
CA MET A 47 16.16 -7.72 -27.53
C MET A 47 17.42 -6.98 -27.06
N PRO A 48 17.28 -5.76 -26.51
CA PRO A 48 18.41 -5.02 -25.95
C PRO A 48 19.18 -5.84 -24.92
N ALA A 49 20.52 -5.82 -24.99
CA ALA A 49 21.38 -6.62 -24.10
C ALA A 49 21.14 -6.35 -22.61
N ALA A 50 20.77 -5.12 -22.23
CA ALA A 50 20.42 -4.77 -20.87
C ALA A 50 19.14 -5.50 -20.39
N LEU A 51 18.14 -5.67 -21.26
CA LEU A 51 16.95 -6.45 -20.95
C LEU A 51 17.21 -7.95 -21.03
N GLN A 52 17.96 -8.45 -22.02
CA GLN A 52 18.28 -9.88 -22.14
C GLN A 52 18.90 -10.44 -20.85
N LYS A 53 19.78 -9.67 -20.19
CA LYS A 53 20.43 -10.05 -18.92
C LYS A 53 19.46 -10.30 -17.76
N LEU A 54 18.23 -9.79 -17.86
CA LEU A 54 17.18 -9.99 -16.86
C LEU A 54 16.46 -11.33 -17.02
N TYR A 55 16.73 -12.10 -18.09
CA TYR A 55 16.07 -13.36 -18.38
C TYR A 55 17.08 -14.50 -18.51
N ILE A 56 16.68 -15.68 -18.06
CA ILE A 56 17.48 -16.90 -18.17
C ILE A 56 17.41 -17.38 -19.64
N PRO A 57 18.51 -17.46 -20.40
CA PRO A 57 18.44 -17.77 -21.84
C PRO A 57 17.88 -19.15 -22.19
N THR A 58 17.98 -20.12 -21.29
CA THR A 58 17.47 -21.49 -21.51
C THR A 58 16.00 -21.65 -21.16
N THR A 59 15.49 -20.95 -20.16
CA THR A 59 14.08 -21.07 -19.75
C THR A 59 13.23 -19.90 -20.20
N GLY A 60 13.84 -18.73 -20.41
CA GLY A 60 13.19 -17.45 -20.67
C GLY A 60 12.57 -16.82 -19.42
N GLY A 61 12.71 -17.47 -18.26
CA GLY A 61 12.20 -16.94 -17.00
C GLY A 61 12.91 -15.66 -16.59
N TYR A 62 12.16 -14.70 -16.05
CA TYR A 62 12.76 -13.51 -15.42
C TYR A 62 13.62 -13.95 -14.21
N VAL A 63 14.82 -13.40 -14.09
CA VAL A 63 15.74 -13.74 -13.00
C VAL A 63 15.15 -13.27 -11.67
N GLY A 64 14.86 -14.22 -10.77
CA GLY A 64 14.18 -13.95 -9.50
C GLY A 64 12.66 -13.82 -9.60
N GLY A 65 12.08 -14.04 -10.79
CA GLY A 65 10.64 -14.10 -11.04
C GLY A 65 10.12 -15.54 -11.14
N ASN A 66 8.81 -15.72 -10.90
CA ASN A 66 8.15 -17.03 -11.00
C ASN A 66 6.92 -17.01 -11.93
N TRP A 67 6.72 -15.92 -12.67
CA TRP A 67 5.51 -15.66 -13.43
C TRP A 67 5.75 -15.59 -14.94
N SER A 68 6.75 -16.34 -15.39
CA SER A 68 7.05 -16.51 -16.80
C SER A 68 6.47 -17.84 -17.28
N TYR A 69 5.69 -17.81 -18.36
CA TYR A 69 5.09 -19.01 -18.97
C TYR A 69 5.22 -19.01 -20.49
N SER A 70 5.27 -20.23 -21.04
CA SER A 70 5.20 -20.51 -22.47
C SER A 70 3.87 -21.19 -22.79
N GLN A 71 3.29 -20.87 -23.94
CA GLN A 71 2.00 -21.40 -24.40
C GLN A 71 2.15 -22.58 -25.40
N GLN A 72 3.33 -23.22 -25.53
CA GLN A 72 3.55 -24.21 -26.62
C GLN A 72 4.25 -25.53 -26.24
N LEU A 73 3.79 -26.57 -26.96
CA LEU A 73 4.23 -27.97 -27.02
C LEU A 73 5.55 -28.11 -27.80
N LEU A 74 6.64 -27.54 -27.30
CA LEU A 74 7.98 -27.82 -27.84
C LEU A 74 8.54 -29.12 -27.28
N SER A 75 9.47 -29.73 -28.01
CA SER A 75 10.34 -30.75 -27.40
C SER A 75 11.16 -30.11 -26.27
N ASP A 76 11.60 -30.91 -25.29
CA ASP A 76 12.44 -30.40 -24.19
C ASP A 76 13.69 -29.69 -24.72
N THR A 77 14.26 -30.17 -25.82
CA THR A 77 15.44 -29.57 -26.47
C THR A 77 15.11 -28.21 -27.10
N ASP A 78 14.02 -28.11 -27.86
CA ASP A 78 13.65 -26.85 -28.53
C ASP A 78 13.15 -25.81 -27.52
N ALA A 79 12.58 -26.25 -26.39
CA ALA A 79 12.20 -25.36 -25.29
C ALA A 79 13.41 -24.65 -24.66
N LEU A 80 14.63 -25.21 -24.76
CA LEU A 80 15.84 -24.56 -24.27
C LEU A 80 16.40 -23.49 -25.20
N ASP A 81 15.96 -23.45 -26.46
CA ASP A 81 16.44 -22.51 -27.47
C ASP A 81 15.61 -21.21 -27.46
N PRO A 82 16.20 -20.06 -27.09
CA PRO A 82 15.49 -18.79 -27.04
C PRO A 82 15.04 -18.27 -28.42
N LEU A 83 15.58 -18.82 -29.52
CA LEU A 83 15.15 -18.48 -30.88
C LEU A 83 13.94 -19.29 -31.34
N LYS A 84 13.60 -20.39 -30.64
CA LYS A 84 12.49 -21.28 -30.99
C LYS A 84 11.30 -21.15 -30.04
N ARG A 85 11.53 -20.82 -28.77
CA ARG A 85 10.44 -20.66 -27.79
C ARG A 85 9.83 -19.27 -27.80
N SER A 86 8.56 -19.22 -27.42
CA SER A 86 7.91 -17.99 -26.93
C SER A 86 7.84 -18.03 -25.40
N MET A 87 8.18 -16.93 -24.74
CA MET A 87 8.08 -16.80 -23.29
C MET A 87 7.44 -15.46 -22.95
N THR A 88 6.48 -15.48 -22.03
CA THR A 88 5.79 -14.28 -21.54
C THR A 88 6.00 -14.16 -20.04
N SER A 89 6.64 -13.09 -19.60
CA SER A 89 6.62 -12.69 -18.18
C SER A 89 5.35 -11.89 -17.91
N SER A 90 4.55 -12.35 -16.96
CA SER A 90 3.30 -11.70 -16.56
C SER A 90 3.14 -11.75 -15.05
N PRO A 91 4.03 -11.09 -14.29
CA PRO A 91 3.95 -11.08 -12.85
C PRO A 91 2.67 -10.40 -12.35
N PRO A 92 2.17 -10.80 -11.17
CA PRO A 92 1.08 -10.11 -10.52
C PRO A 92 1.51 -8.67 -10.19
N PRO A 93 0.55 -7.75 -9.99
CA PRO A 93 0.87 -6.34 -9.78
C PRO A 93 1.43 -6.02 -8.38
N PHE A 94 1.63 -7.03 -7.54
CA PHE A 94 1.92 -6.89 -6.11
C PHE A 94 3.22 -7.60 -5.71
N GLU A 95 4.27 -7.52 -6.53
CA GLU A 95 5.58 -8.11 -6.22
C GLU A 95 6.75 -7.14 -6.49
N ASN A 96 7.79 -7.20 -5.64
CA ASN A 96 8.94 -6.29 -5.76
C ASN A 96 9.77 -6.56 -7.02
N ASN A 97 10.06 -7.83 -7.33
CA ASN A 97 10.77 -8.24 -8.55
C ASN A 97 10.03 -7.80 -9.83
N ALA A 98 8.69 -7.81 -9.81
CA ALA A 98 7.83 -7.38 -10.90
C ALA A 98 7.87 -5.85 -11.09
N MET A 99 8.01 -5.11 -9.99
CA MET A 99 8.26 -3.67 -10.03
C MET A 99 9.61 -3.36 -10.67
N ASP A 100 10.66 -4.07 -10.28
CA ASP A 100 12.01 -3.92 -10.86
C ASP A 100 12.02 -4.28 -12.36
N GLU A 101 11.30 -5.35 -12.74
CA GLU A 101 11.10 -5.74 -14.14
C GLU A 101 10.41 -4.60 -14.90
N LEU A 102 9.27 -4.10 -14.42
CA LEU A 102 8.54 -3.00 -15.05
C LEU A 102 9.44 -1.78 -15.26
N VAL A 103 10.13 -1.30 -14.21
CA VAL A 103 11.01 -0.13 -14.27
C VAL A 103 12.10 -0.30 -15.32
N SER A 104 12.66 -1.50 -15.43
CA SER A 104 13.66 -1.83 -16.45
C SER A 104 13.10 -1.77 -17.87
N TRP A 105 11.81 -2.08 -18.06
CA TRP A 105 11.12 -2.02 -19.35
C TRP A 105 10.66 -0.62 -19.76
N LEU A 106 10.41 0.30 -18.81
CA LEU A 106 9.84 1.63 -19.11
C LEU A 106 10.58 2.39 -20.23
N PRO A 107 11.93 2.44 -20.27
CA PRO A 107 12.65 3.12 -21.36
C PRO A 107 12.39 2.52 -22.75
N TYR A 108 12.05 1.23 -22.83
CA TYR A 108 11.85 0.49 -24.08
C TYR A 108 10.40 0.48 -24.57
N VAL A 109 9.51 1.09 -23.79
CA VAL A 109 8.10 1.33 -24.14
C VAL A 109 7.78 2.82 -24.16
N ASN A 110 8.82 3.68 -24.26
CA ASN A 110 8.71 5.13 -24.24
C ASN A 110 8.00 5.67 -23.00
N ASP A 111 8.14 4.98 -21.87
CA ASP A 111 7.49 5.29 -20.61
C ASP A 111 5.95 5.48 -20.75
N LYS A 112 5.36 4.75 -21.72
CA LYS A 112 3.96 4.90 -22.13
C LYS A 112 3.19 3.61 -21.96
N ALA A 113 2.00 3.71 -21.37
CA ALA A 113 1.09 2.58 -21.25
C ALA A 113 0.60 2.10 -22.62
N THR A 114 0.47 0.79 -22.77
CA THR A 114 -0.17 0.18 -23.96
C THR A 114 -1.69 0.36 -23.91
N ALA A 115 -2.29 0.24 -22.72
CA ALA A 115 -3.71 0.49 -22.50
C ALA A 115 -4.00 0.95 -21.07
N MET A 116 -5.21 1.45 -20.85
CA MET A 116 -5.70 1.99 -19.57
C MET A 116 -7.05 1.36 -19.17
N PRO A 117 -7.13 0.03 -18.96
CA PRO A 117 -8.36 -0.62 -18.50
C PRO A 117 -8.85 -0.05 -17.17
N SER A 118 -10.18 -0.04 -17.01
CA SER A 118 -10.85 0.32 -15.77
C SER A 118 -10.99 -0.91 -14.87
N TYR A 119 -10.67 -0.76 -13.59
CA TYR A 119 -10.78 -1.79 -12.59
C TYR A 119 -11.67 -1.35 -11.43
N TRP A 120 -12.44 -2.30 -10.92
CA TRP A 120 -13.06 -2.24 -9.60
C TRP A 120 -12.83 -3.60 -8.94
N THR A 121 -11.77 -3.70 -8.15
CA THR A 121 -11.40 -4.98 -7.53
C THR A 121 -10.62 -4.75 -6.25
N PHE A 122 -10.78 -5.64 -5.28
CA PHE A 122 -9.92 -5.76 -4.12
C PHE A 122 -9.94 -7.21 -3.64
N ARG A 123 -8.90 -7.60 -2.92
CA ARG A 123 -8.82 -8.92 -2.29
C ARG A 123 -8.10 -8.86 -0.96
N SER A 124 -8.27 -9.89 -0.15
CA SER A 124 -7.44 -10.10 1.04
C SER A 124 -6.02 -10.50 0.69
N LEU A 125 -5.10 -10.03 1.52
CA LEU A 125 -3.73 -10.53 1.56
C LEU A 125 -3.69 -11.92 2.20
N SER A 126 -2.89 -12.81 1.63
CA SER A 126 -2.59 -14.12 2.16
C SER A 126 -1.67 -14.04 3.39
N GLY A 127 -1.58 -15.13 4.15
CA GLY A 127 -0.63 -15.22 5.28
C GLY A 127 0.83 -15.00 4.85
N LYS A 128 1.21 -15.41 3.64
CA LYS A 128 2.55 -15.17 3.08
C LYS A 128 2.81 -13.68 2.85
N GLU A 129 1.83 -12.95 2.31
CA GLU A 129 1.91 -11.50 2.06
C GLU A 129 1.94 -10.68 3.37
N LEU A 130 1.43 -11.25 4.47
CA LEU A 130 1.44 -10.64 5.80
C LEU A 130 2.63 -11.05 6.67
N SER A 131 3.47 -12.00 6.23
CA SER A 131 4.48 -12.64 7.07
C SER A 131 5.52 -11.67 7.64
N ASN A 132 5.87 -10.63 6.88
CA ASN A 132 6.82 -9.59 7.26
C ASN A 132 6.14 -8.30 7.76
N ALA A 133 4.81 -8.28 7.85
CA ALA A 133 4.09 -7.11 8.30
C ALA A 133 4.29 -6.88 9.81
N ASN A 134 4.28 -5.61 10.23
CA ASN A 134 4.22 -5.27 11.65
C ASN A 134 3.00 -5.94 12.31
N SER A 135 3.16 -6.46 13.52
CA SER A 135 2.09 -7.18 14.24
C SER A 135 0.82 -6.35 14.46
N CYS A 136 0.92 -5.03 14.45
CA CYS A 136 -0.24 -4.14 14.47
C CYS A 136 -1.17 -4.31 13.25
N PHE A 137 -0.65 -4.75 12.10
CA PHE A 137 -1.43 -4.96 10.87
C PHE A 137 -2.10 -6.35 10.79
N THR A 138 -1.74 -7.27 11.68
CA THR A 138 -2.05 -8.69 11.52
C THR A 138 -3.01 -9.24 12.58
N ASN A 139 -3.75 -8.38 13.29
CA ASN A 139 -4.77 -8.83 14.25
C ASN A 139 -5.78 -9.77 13.54
N PRO A 140 -5.85 -11.05 13.91
CA PRO A 140 -6.64 -12.04 13.21
C PRO A 140 -8.13 -11.96 13.55
N LYS A 141 -8.55 -11.04 14.42
CA LYS A 141 -9.94 -10.92 14.88
C LYS A 141 -10.72 -9.83 14.14
N GLN A 142 -10.08 -9.07 13.26
CA GLN A 142 -10.71 -7.96 12.54
C GLN A 142 -10.04 -7.69 11.19
N LEU A 143 -10.75 -6.97 10.33
CA LEU A 143 -10.15 -6.30 9.18
C LEU A 143 -9.36 -5.09 9.69
N ASN A 144 -8.06 -5.06 9.40
CA ASN A 144 -7.11 -4.07 9.91
C ASN A 144 -6.96 -2.86 8.99
N GLY A 145 -7.11 -3.06 7.68
CA GLY A 145 -6.99 -1.99 6.71
C GLY A 145 -7.06 -2.46 5.27
N MET A 146 -6.95 -1.48 4.37
CA MET A 146 -6.94 -1.62 2.93
C MET A 146 -5.99 -0.58 2.33
N VAL A 147 -5.19 -1.00 1.35
CA VAL A 147 -4.46 -0.08 0.46
C VAL A 147 -4.93 -0.25 -0.98
N THR A 148 -5.22 0.84 -1.67
CA THR A 148 -5.56 0.78 -3.09
C THR A 148 -4.77 1.80 -3.88
N THR A 149 -4.47 1.48 -5.12
CA THR A 149 -3.68 2.33 -6.00
C THR A 149 -4.01 2.04 -7.46
N ASN A 150 -3.86 3.04 -8.32
CA ASN A 150 -4.00 2.90 -9.77
C ASN A 150 -2.68 2.53 -10.48
N SER A 151 -1.63 2.14 -9.76
CA SER A 151 -0.31 1.87 -10.37
C SER A 151 -0.23 0.56 -11.15
N THR A 152 0.69 0.38 -12.10
CA THR A 152 0.89 -0.94 -12.74
C THR A 152 1.38 -1.98 -11.73
N GLN A 153 2.43 -1.64 -10.97
CA GLN A 153 3.05 -2.46 -9.93
C GLN A 153 3.01 -1.73 -8.58
N TYR A 154 2.98 -2.47 -7.48
CA TYR A 154 2.95 -1.93 -6.12
C TYR A 154 3.45 -2.94 -5.06
N SER A 155 3.66 -2.49 -3.82
CA SER A 155 4.13 -3.35 -2.73
C SER A 155 3.13 -4.46 -2.33
N ALA A 156 3.64 -5.68 -2.13
CA ALA A 156 2.86 -6.90 -1.84
C ALA A 156 2.00 -6.91 -0.57
N GLY A 157 2.22 -5.97 0.35
CA GLY A 157 1.73 -6.03 1.74
C GLY A 157 1.02 -4.75 2.22
N PRO A 158 0.73 -4.64 3.52
CA PRO A 158 0.44 -3.35 4.13
C PRO A 158 1.66 -2.40 4.02
N PRO A 159 1.48 -1.08 4.24
CA PRO A 159 2.61 -0.16 4.29
C PRO A 159 3.68 -0.60 5.30
N GLU A 160 4.94 -0.49 4.90
CA GLU A 160 6.07 -0.84 5.75
C GLU A 160 6.32 0.29 6.77
N PHE A 161 6.34 -0.04 8.06
CA PHE A 161 6.61 0.95 9.10
C PHE A 161 8.11 1.08 9.34
N ASP A 162 8.66 2.21 8.93
CA ASP A 162 9.99 2.67 9.29
C ASP A 162 9.98 3.21 10.73
N LYS A 163 10.57 2.44 11.65
CA LYS A 163 10.64 2.79 13.06
C LYS A 163 11.57 3.98 13.34
N THR A 164 12.56 4.21 12.49
CA THR A 164 13.58 5.25 12.69
C THR A 164 12.99 6.61 12.36
N GLU A 165 12.36 6.72 11.20
CA GLU A 165 11.79 8.00 10.74
C GLU A 165 10.31 8.15 11.09
N GLY A 166 9.63 7.05 11.45
CA GLY A 166 8.21 7.02 11.79
C GLY A 166 7.30 7.16 10.57
N PHE A 167 7.70 6.65 9.41
CA PHE A 167 6.89 6.67 8.18
C PHE A 167 6.31 5.30 7.87
N LEU A 168 5.09 5.30 7.34
CA LEU A 168 4.50 4.20 6.61
C LEU A 168 4.87 4.37 5.14
N ASN A 169 5.71 3.48 4.62
CA ASN A 169 6.20 3.51 3.25
C ASN A 169 5.41 2.55 2.37
N TYR A 170 5.06 2.98 1.17
CA TYR A 170 4.41 2.14 0.17
C TYR A 170 4.95 2.44 -1.21
N LYS A 171 5.46 1.42 -1.91
CA LYS A 171 6.05 1.60 -3.24
C LYS A 171 4.99 1.37 -4.30
N VAL A 172 5.01 2.21 -5.33
CA VAL A 172 4.17 2.06 -6.52
C VAL A 172 5.01 2.39 -7.76
N ALA A 173 4.72 1.75 -8.88
CA ALA A 173 5.38 2.03 -10.15
C ALA A 173 4.43 1.85 -11.33
N SER A 174 4.54 2.75 -12.31
CA SER A 174 3.78 2.72 -13.57
C SER A 174 4.52 3.53 -14.63
N PRO A 175 4.12 3.39 -15.91
CA PRO A 175 4.49 4.35 -16.94
C PRO A 175 4.14 5.79 -16.55
N HIS A 176 5.00 6.72 -16.95
CA HIS A 176 4.77 8.16 -16.80
C HIS A 176 3.63 8.65 -17.70
N PHE A 177 3.44 8.05 -18.87
CA PHE A 177 2.41 8.42 -19.83
C PHE A 177 1.30 7.37 -19.92
N SER A 178 0.07 7.85 -20.03
CA SER A 178 -1.11 7.06 -20.35
C SER A 178 -1.08 6.54 -21.79
N SER A 179 -2.02 5.68 -22.19
CA SER A 179 -2.09 5.17 -23.56
C SER A 179 -2.40 6.23 -24.61
N SER A 180 -3.03 7.36 -24.24
CA SER A 180 -3.18 8.52 -25.13
C SER A 180 -1.88 9.32 -25.26
N GLY A 181 -0.99 9.27 -24.27
CA GLY A 181 0.27 10.02 -24.23
C GLY A 181 0.25 11.18 -23.23
N ASP A 182 -0.87 11.41 -22.55
CA ASP A 182 -0.96 12.39 -21.47
C ASP A 182 -0.22 11.89 -20.22
N VAL A 183 0.31 12.81 -19.41
CA VAL A 183 0.95 12.48 -18.13
C VAL A 183 -0.04 11.74 -17.23
N PHE A 184 0.30 10.52 -16.87
CA PHE A 184 -0.51 9.68 -16.00
C PHE A 184 -0.30 10.05 -14.54
N LYS A 185 -1.39 10.21 -13.78
CA LYS A 185 -1.37 10.74 -12.42
C LYS A 185 -1.75 9.70 -11.35
N GLY A 186 -0.94 9.70 -10.30
CA GLY A 186 -0.98 8.89 -9.08
C GLY A 186 -2.28 8.97 -8.33
N SER A 187 -2.78 7.80 -7.92
CA SER A 187 -3.80 7.66 -6.90
C SER A 187 -3.39 6.58 -5.91
N TYR A 188 -3.39 6.93 -4.63
CA TYR A 188 -3.16 6.03 -3.51
C TYR A 188 -4.18 6.32 -2.42
N ASP A 189 -4.88 5.29 -1.95
CA ASP A 189 -5.76 5.34 -0.79
C ASP A 189 -5.29 4.36 0.27
N LEU A 190 -5.29 4.81 1.52
CA LEU A 190 -5.11 3.97 2.69
C LEU A 190 -6.31 4.18 3.61
N ALA A 191 -7.08 3.11 3.81
CA ALA A 191 -8.10 3.01 4.84
C ALA A 191 -7.59 2.07 5.92
N MET A 192 -7.39 2.55 7.14
CA MET A 192 -6.80 1.76 8.22
C MET A 192 -7.61 1.93 9.48
N ARG A 193 -7.79 0.85 10.25
CA ARG A 193 -8.45 0.96 11.54
C ARG A 193 -7.69 1.90 12.47
N SER A 194 -8.45 2.70 13.19
CA SER A 194 -7.97 3.68 14.17
C SER A 194 -7.11 3.05 15.27
N ASP A 195 -7.40 1.81 15.66
CA ASP A 195 -6.62 1.06 16.66
C ASP A 195 -5.27 0.57 16.10
N VAL A 196 -5.20 0.20 14.82
CA VAL A 196 -3.96 -0.15 14.12
C VAL A 196 -3.02 1.06 14.07
N ALA A 197 -3.52 2.24 13.68
CA ALA A 197 -2.75 3.48 13.71
C ALA A 197 -2.17 3.77 15.11
N ARG A 198 -2.98 3.55 16.15
CA ARG A 198 -2.55 3.74 17.54
C ARG A 198 -1.52 2.71 17.99
N CYS A 199 -1.67 1.47 17.57
CA CYS A 199 -0.72 0.40 17.85
C CYS A 199 0.67 0.71 17.26
N ILE A 200 0.73 1.12 15.99
CA ILE A 200 2.01 1.37 15.28
C ILE A 200 2.80 2.50 15.94
N TYR A 201 2.11 3.58 16.30
CA TYR A 201 2.74 4.80 16.80
C TYR A 201 2.71 4.95 18.33
N GLY A 202 2.12 4.00 19.06
CA GLY A 202 1.91 4.11 20.51
C GLY A 202 0.99 5.27 20.92
N PHE A 203 0.08 5.68 20.04
CA PHE A 203 -0.81 6.81 20.29
C PHE A 203 -1.90 6.49 21.32
N SER A 204 -2.36 7.54 22.00
CA SER A 204 -3.51 7.48 22.91
C SER A 204 -4.85 7.46 22.14
N LYS A 205 -5.98 7.68 22.83
CA LYS A 205 -7.30 7.80 22.18
C LYS A 205 -7.54 9.15 21.49
N ALA A 206 -6.66 10.15 21.63
CA ALA A 206 -6.84 11.47 21.03
C ALA A 206 -6.91 11.43 19.48
N PRO A 207 -7.45 12.48 18.82
CA PRO A 207 -7.51 12.54 17.37
C PRO A 207 -6.12 12.48 16.72
N VAL A 208 -6.00 11.65 15.69
CA VAL A 208 -4.81 11.51 14.86
C VAL A 208 -4.86 12.55 13.74
N SER A 209 -3.71 13.02 13.29
CA SER A 209 -3.50 13.78 12.06
C SER A 209 -2.39 13.11 11.25
N ALA A 210 -2.23 13.48 9.98
CA ALA A 210 -1.17 12.93 9.15
C ALA A 210 -0.50 13.99 8.31
N LYS A 211 0.80 13.78 8.08
CA LYS A 211 1.53 14.37 6.97
C LYS A 211 1.79 13.29 5.93
N VAL A 212 1.33 13.54 4.72
CA VAL A 212 1.55 12.65 3.58
C VAL A 212 2.58 13.31 2.66
N SER A 213 3.57 12.55 2.24
CA SER A 213 4.58 12.99 1.27
C SER A 213 4.77 11.89 0.24
N VAL A 214 4.85 12.26 -1.03
CA VAL A 214 5.24 11.35 -2.10
C VAL A 214 6.65 11.71 -2.51
N ILE A 215 7.52 10.71 -2.66
CA ILE A 215 8.93 10.89 -3.03
C ILE A 215 9.17 10.08 -4.30
N SER A 216 9.81 10.66 -5.32
CA SER A 216 10.24 9.92 -6.51
C SER A 216 11.46 9.04 -6.25
N ALA A 217 11.80 8.20 -7.24
CA ALA A 217 12.94 7.29 -7.18
C ALA A 217 14.28 7.98 -6.90
N ASP A 218 14.45 9.23 -7.34
CA ASP A 218 15.64 10.06 -7.11
C ASP A 218 15.70 10.72 -5.72
N GLY A 219 14.72 10.44 -4.86
CA GLY A 219 14.62 11.01 -3.52
C GLY A 219 13.99 12.40 -3.46
N THR A 220 13.54 12.96 -4.59
CA THR A 220 12.93 14.29 -4.61
C THR A 220 11.44 14.25 -4.20
N PRO A 221 10.97 15.18 -3.36
CA PRO A 221 9.56 15.26 -3.00
C PRO A 221 8.69 15.66 -4.20
N GLN A 222 7.53 15.04 -4.34
CA GLN A 222 6.53 15.39 -5.34
C GLN A 222 5.34 16.12 -4.72
N ILE A 223 4.82 17.10 -5.46
CA ILE A 223 3.60 17.81 -5.10
C ILE A 223 2.42 16.87 -5.33
N ALA A 224 1.80 16.42 -4.25
CA ALA A 224 0.60 15.59 -4.28
C ALA A 224 -0.53 16.28 -3.52
N THR A 225 -1.76 16.13 -4.00
CA THR A 225 -2.95 16.52 -3.21
C THR A 225 -3.17 15.45 -2.16
N THR A 226 -3.20 15.85 -0.89
CA THR A 226 -3.32 14.91 0.23
C THR A 226 -4.53 15.21 1.10
N ILE A 227 -5.34 14.19 1.38
CA ILE A 227 -6.50 14.30 2.27
C ILE A 227 -6.31 13.31 3.41
N PHE A 228 -6.60 13.77 4.62
CA PHE A 228 -6.64 12.94 5.82
C PHE A 228 -7.97 13.14 6.54
N SER A 229 -8.54 12.04 7.03
CA SER A 229 -9.70 12.09 7.93
C SER A 229 -9.71 10.89 8.86
N GLU A 230 -10.15 11.08 10.11
CA GLU A 230 -10.45 10.01 11.05
C GLU A 230 -11.94 10.07 11.39
N SER A 231 -12.67 8.98 11.13
CA SER A 231 -14.10 8.89 11.40
C SER A 231 -14.54 7.44 11.55
N ALA A 232 -15.57 7.20 12.38
CA ALA A 232 -16.17 5.87 12.57
C ALA A 232 -15.16 4.72 12.87
N GLY A 233 -14.06 5.02 13.57
CA GLY A 233 -13.02 4.04 13.90
C GLY A 233 -12.05 3.72 12.75
N TRP A 234 -12.05 4.52 11.69
CA TRP A 234 -11.16 4.43 10.53
C TRP A 234 -10.38 5.70 10.32
N VAL A 235 -9.15 5.54 9.86
CA VAL A 235 -8.30 6.59 9.31
C VAL A 235 -8.29 6.40 7.81
N TYR A 236 -8.62 7.46 7.08
CA TYR A 236 -8.56 7.53 5.63
C TYR A 236 -7.50 8.53 5.20
N LEU A 237 -6.68 8.11 4.27
CA LEU A 237 -5.57 8.84 3.70
C LEU A 237 -5.63 8.73 2.19
N LYS A 238 -5.47 9.86 1.52
CA LYS A 238 -5.47 9.95 0.07
C LYS A 238 -4.25 10.71 -0.38
N ALA A 239 -3.56 10.20 -1.39
CA ALA A 239 -2.59 10.94 -2.17
C ALA A 239 -3.02 10.89 -3.64
N ARG A 240 -3.02 12.05 -4.30
CA ARG A 240 -3.40 12.22 -5.70
C ARG A 240 -2.38 13.08 -6.45
N ASN A 241 -2.37 12.97 -7.77
CA ASN A 241 -1.65 13.86 -8.68
C ASN A 241 -0.12 13.79 -8.64
N PHE A 242 0.45 12.71 -8.11
CA PHE A 242 1.88 12.41 -8.21
C PHE A 242 2.21 11.62 -9.49
N GLU A 243 3.49 11.41 -9.81
CA GLU A 243 3.98 10.72 -11.00
C GLU A 243 4.66 9.39 -10.65
N PHE A 244 4.69 8.45 -11.59
CA PHE A 244 4.83 7.02 -11.29
C PHE A 244 6.18 6.35 -11.56
N SER A 245 7.18 7.05 -12.09
CA SER A 245 8.37 6.40 -12.64
C SER A 245 9.03 5.40 -11.66
N SER A 246 8.99 5.67 -10.34
CA SER A 246 8.96 4.66 -9.24
C SER A 246 8.92 5.38 -7.89
N PRO A 247 7.77 5.94 -7.46
CA PRO A 247 7.70 6.67 -6.20
C PRO A 247 7.50 5.78 -4.96
N SER A 248 7.88 6.34 -3.82
CA SER A 248 7.48 5.91 -2.49
C SER A 248 6.46 6.88 -1.92
N VAL A 249 5.29 6.39 -1.57
CA VAL A 249 4.30 7.13 -0.78
C VAL A 249 4.66 6.93 0.69
N ARG A 250 5.03 8.03 1.36
CA ARG A 250 5.42 8.03 2.77
C ARG A 250 4.37 8.78 3.58
N VAL A 251 3.75 8.09 4.53
CA VAL A 251 2.77 8.68 5.45
C VAL A 251 3.32 8.68 6.86
N LYS A 252 3.38 9.86 7.49
CA LYS A 252 3.69 9.98 8.92
C LYS A 252 2.46 10.44 9.67
N LEU A 253 2.00 9.61 10.59
CA LEU A 253 0.93 9.99 11.49
C LEU A 253 1.49 10.77 12.68
N SER A 254 0.69 11.69 13.20
CA SER A 254 0.94 12.44 14.42
C SER A 254 -0.34 12.48 15.24
N GLN A 255 -0.23 12.68 16.55
CA GLN A 255 -1.39 12.86 17.41
C GLN A 255 -1.26 14.20 18.15
N ALA A 256 -2.37 14.94 18.26
CA ALA A 256 -2.40 16.10 19.13
C ALA A 256 -2.13 15.65 20.59
N PRO A 257 -1.44 16.46 21.41
CA PRO A 257 -1.24 16.12 22.81
C PRO A 257 -2.58 15.80 23.48
N ALA A 258 -2.66 14.67 24.17
CA ALA A 258 -3.87 14.34 24.93
C ALA A 258 -4.16 15.47 25.91
N LYS A 259 -5.35 16.06 25.84
CA LYS A 259 -5.77 17.14 26.74
C LYS A 259 -5.59 16.66 28.19
N LYS A 260 -4.66 17.29 28.91
CA LYS A 260 -4.51 17.07 30.34
C LYS A 260 -5.59 17.86 31.06
N ILE A 261 -6.32 17.19 31.93
CA ILE A 261 -7.27 17.81 32.84
C ILE A 261 -6.65 17.84 34.23
N THR A 262 -6.85 18.93 34.94
CA THR A 262 -6.44 19.08 36.34
C THR A 262 -7.66 18.87 37.21
N ILE A 263 -7.59 17.91 38.12
CA ILE A 263 -8.60 17.70 39.16
C ILE A 263 -8.05 18.14 40.50
N THR A 264 -8.94 18.66 41.34
CA THR A 264 -8.63 18.99 42.73
C THR A 264 -9.12 17.84 43.62
N CYS A 265 -8.25 17.37 44.49
CA CYS A 265 -8.48 16.26 45.40
C CYS A 265 -8.30 16.76 46.83
N VAL A 266 -9.21 16.37 47.73
CA VAL A 266 -9.23 16.80 49.13
C VAL A 266 -9.21 15.60 50.06
N LYS A 267 -8.39 15.67 51.10
CA LYS A 267 -8.37 14.76 52.25
C LYS A 267 -8.27 15.62 53.51
N ASN A 268 -9.34 15.67 54.30
CA ASN A 268 -9.47 16.62 55.42
C ASN A 268 -9.23 18.07 54.93
N MET A 269 -8.30 18.80 55.55
CA MET A 269 -7.92 20.17 55.14
C MET A 269 -6.81 20.22 54.07
N THR A 270 -6.27 19.07 53.63
CA THR A 270 -5.19 19.03 52.65
C THR A 270 -5.75 18.98 51.22
N ILE A 271 -5.39 19.96 50.41
CA ILE A 271 -5.76 20.07 48.99
C ILE A 271 -4.58 19.60 48.14
N LYS A 272 -4.83 18.74 47.15
CA LYS A 272 -3.87 18.36 46.11
C LYS A 272 -4.50 18.50 44.73
N THR A 273 -3.79 19.15 43.82
CA THR A 273 -4.14 19.17 42.40
C THR A 273 -3.43 18.04 41.68
N VAL A 274 -4.15 17.25 40.91
CA VAL A 274 -3.61 16.17 40.10
C VAL A 274 -3.92 16.45 38.63
N THR A 275 -2.87 16.57 37.83
CA THR A 275 -2.98 16.79 36.39
C THR A 275 -2.65 15.50 35.65
N GLY A 276 -3.53 15.09 34.73
CA GLY A 276 -3.32 13.88 33.95
C GLY A 276 -4.30 13.79 32.78
N THR A 277 -4.17 12.75 31.96
CA THR A 277 -5.11 12.44 30.88
C THR A 277 -6.40 11.81 31.39
N ALA A 278 -6.31 11.03 32.48
CA ALA A 278 -7.43 10.53 33.26
C ALA A 278 -7.03 10.51 34.75
N PRO A 279 -6.82 11.68 35.38
CA PRO A 279 -6.29 11.75 36.72
C PRO A 279 -7.27 11.13 37.71
N LYS A 280 -6.75 10.35 38.66
CA LYS A 280 -7.50 9.82 39.81
C LYS A 280 -6.95 10.44 41.08
N CYS A 281 -7.81 10.66 42.08
CA CYS A 281 -7.32 11.13 43.36
C CYS A 281 -6.46 10.04 44.03
N PRO A 282 -5.37 10.42 44.71
CA PRO A 282 -4.54 9.48 45.47
C PRO A 282 -5.36 8.76 46.56
N ALA A 283 -4.88 7.61 47.01
CA ALA A 283 -5.54 6.84 48.05
C ALA A 283 -5.90 7.71 49.28
N GLY A 284 -7.18 7.71 49.65
CA GLY A 284 -7.73 8.50 50.75
C GLY A 284 -8.07 9.96 50.45
N TYR A 285 -7.90 10.44 49.21
CA TYR A 285 -8.38 11.75 48.76
C TYR A 285 -9.67 11.58 47.94
N LYS A 286 -10.64 12.49 48.11
CA LYS A 286 -11.86 12.56 47.30
C LYS A 286 -11.77 13.69 46.30
N LYS A 287 -12.36 13.52 45.11
CA LYS A 287 -12.45 14.59 44.11
C LYS A 287 -13.31 15.70 44.70
N LYS A 288 -12.80 16.93 44.63
CA LYS A 288 -13.52 18.14 45.01
C LYS A 288 -14.60 18.46 43.98
#